data_AF-A0A6G7VL68-F1
#
_entry.id   AF-A0A6G7VL68-F1
#
_cell.length_a   1.000
_cell.length_b   1.000
_cell.length_c   1.000
_cell.angle_alpha   90.00
_cell.angle_beta   90.00
_cell.angle_gamma   90.00
#
_symmetry.space_group_name_H-M   'P 1'
#
loop_
_entity.id
_entity.type
_entity.pdbx_description
1 polymer ?
#
loop_
_entity_poly.entity_id
_entity_poly.type
_entity_poly.pdbx_seq_one_letter_code
_entity_poly.pdbx_strand_id
1 'polypeptide(L)'
;MSKDPHNPDYDPADDPKVKTLSDVPGDVPNELPPETATISFHQRLERNATLLLIASFAVVTVGGIVEIAPLFWLENTIEDVEGMRPYSPLELAGREIYVREGCYTCHSQMIRPMRDEVERYGHYSLAAESMYDHPHQWGSKRTGPDLARIGGRYSDEWHVDHLSDPQSVVPESVMPKYAFLADTRLNGAHIEDLLSAHRSVGVPYTEDMVIAARADFLVQTNPTGDIDGLLERYPGAQVRNFDGLPGTSEMDALIAYLQMLGTLVDFSTFTPDPDR
;
A
#
# COMPACT_ATOMS: atom_id res chain seq x y z
N MET A 1 -4.80 -32.10 67.10
CA MET A 1 -4.14 -32.00 65.78
C MET A 1 -3.23 -30.77 65.71
N SER A 2 -2.27 -30.79 64.79
CA SER A 2 -1.39 -29.65 64.48
C SER A 2 -2.19 -28.53 63.81
N LYS A 3 -1.90 -27.27 64.15
CA LYS A 3 -2.52 -26.07 63.55
C LYS A 3 -1.73 -25.47 62.38
N ASP A 4 -0.73 -26.22 61.91
CA ASP A 4 0.07 -25.86 60.75
C ASP A 4 -0.53 -26.54 59.50
N PRO A 5 -0.99 -25.77 58.49
CA PRO A 5 -1.61 -26.30 57.27
C PRO A 5 -0.64 -27.09 56.39
N HIS A 6 0.66 -27.10 56.68
CA HIS A 6 1.65 -27.92 55.99
C HIS A 6 1.97 -29.25 56.70
N ASN A 7 1.32 -29.55 57.83
CA ASN A 7 1.45 -30.83 58.50
C ASN A 7 0.57 -31.89 57.80
N PRO A 8 1.07 -33.10 57.49
CA PRO A 8 0.27 -34.18 56.92
C PRO A 8 -0.91 -34.64 57.81
N ASP A 9 -0.85 -34.38 59.12
CA ASP A 9 -1.93 -34.65 60.09
C ASP A 9 -2.82 -33.42 60.36
N TYR A 10 -2.81 -32.42 59.46
CA TYR A 10 -3.66 -31.25 59.54
C TYR A 10 -5.09 -31.56 59.07
N ASP A 11 -6.07 -31.32 59.94
CA ASP A 11 -7.49 -31.31 59.59
C ASP A 11 -8.00 -29.85 59.56
N PRO A 12 -8.45 -29.34 58.40
CA PRO A 12 -9.05 -28.02 58.29
C PRO A 12 -10.23 -27.77 59.23
N ALA A 13 -10.93 -28.82 59.68
CA ALA A 13 -12.04 -28.71 60.62
C ALA A 13 -11.60 -28.31 62.04
N ASP A 14 -10.33 -28.53 62.38
CA ASP A 14 -9.76 -28.22 63.70
C ASP A 14 -9.05 -26.85 63.76
N ASP A 15 -8.95 -26.14 62.63
CA ASP A 15 -8.33 -24.80 62.57
C ASP A 15 -9.34 -23.69 62.86
N PRO A 16 -9.23 -22.97 63.99
CA PRO A 16 -10.15 -21.88 64.35
C PRO A 16 -10.09 -20.67 63.40
N LYS A 17 -9.15 -20.64 62.45
CA LYS A 17 -9.04 -19.60 61.41
C LYS A 17 -9.75 -20.00 60.11
N VAL A 18 -10.14 -21.26 59.95
CA VAL A 18 -10.84 -21.75 58.77
C VAL A 18 -12.33 -21.84 59.10
N LYS A 19 -13.16 -21.09 58.37
CA LYS A 19 -14.61 -21.25 58.45
C LYS A 19 -15.01 -22.45 57.60
N THR A 20 -15.71 -23.39 58.21
CA THR A 20 -16.25 -24.58 57.57
C THR A 20 -17.71 -24.37 57.19
N LEU A 21 -18.26 -25.23 56.31
CA LEU A 21 -19.68 -25.15 55.92
C LEU A 21 -20.63 -25.24 57.13
N SER A 22 -20.22 -25.90 58.21
CA SER A 22 -20.97 -26.01 59.47
C SER A 22 -21.08 -24.70 60.26
N ASP A 23 -20.23 -23.71 59.97
CA ASP A 23 -20.21 -22.42 60.68
C ASP A 23 -21.16 -21.38 60.07
N VAL A 24 -21.85 -21.73 58.98
CA VAL A 24 -22.81 -20.86 58.29
C VAL A 24 -24.23 -21.21 58.74
N PRO A 25 -24.95 -20.34 59.47
CA PRO A 25 -26.31 -20.63 59.92
C PRO A 25 -27.30 -20.53 58.76
N GLY A 26 -27.78 -21.68 58.29
CA GLY A 26 -28.82 -21.82 57.26
C GLY A 26 -28.49 -22.90 56.23
N ASP A 27 -29.52 -23.48 55.60
CA ASP A 27 -29.30 -24.33 54.42
C ASP A 27 -28.58 -23.49 53.36
N VAL A 28 -27.39 -23.92 52.95
CA VAL A 28 -26.69 -23.30 51.82
C VAL A 28 -27.64 -23.39 50.64
N PRO A 29 -28.05 -22.26 50.03
CA PRO A 29 -28.90 -22.32 48.85
C PRO A 29 -28.13 -23.09 47.78
N ASN A 30 -28.49 -24.35 47.55
CA ASN A 30 -28.05 -25.11 46.39
C ASN A 30 -28.93 -24.75 45.17
N GLU A 31 -29.40 -23.51 45.15
CA GLU A 31 -29.92 -22.93 43.94
C GLU A 31 -28.71 -22.40 43.19
N LEU A 32 -28.35 -23.10 42.11
CA LEU A 32 -27.54 -22.51 41.05
C LEU A 32 -28.11 -21.09 40.81
N PRO A 33 -27.26 -20.05 40.73
CA PRO A 33 -27.73 -18.68 40.56
C PRO A 33 -28.77 -18.67 39.44
N PRO A 34 -29.94 -18.02 39.64
CA PRO A 34 -31.06 -18.11 38.70
C PRO A 34 -30.49 -17.88 37.31
N GLU A 35 -30.60 -18.87 36.43
CA GLU A 35 -29.96 -18.83 35.12
C GLU A 35 -30.37 -17.52 34.46
N THR A 36 -29.48 -16.53 34.49
CA THR A 36 -29.69 -15.28 33.81
C THR A 36 -29.75 -15.68 32.34
N ALA A 37 -30.86 -15.38 31.68
CA ALA A 37 -31.18 -15.91 30.35
C ALA A 37 -30.04 -15.74 29.31
N THR A 38 -29.12 -14.81 29.57
CA THR A 38 -27.86 -14.57 28.86
C THR A 38 -26.90 -15.77 28.85
N ILE A 39 -26.81 -16.57 29.93
CA ILE A 39 -25.95 -17.78 29.99
C ILE A 39 -26.53 -18.90 29.11
N SER A 40 -27.85 -19.03 29.02
CA SER A 40 -28.49 -20.07 28.20
C SER A 40 -28.31 -19.87 26.68
N PHE A 41 -28.34 -18.61 26.22
CA PHE A 41 -28.09 -18.27 24.81
C PHE A 41 -26.63 -18.52 24.44
N HIS A 42 -25.70 -18.12 25.32
CA HIS A 42 -24.28 -18.35 25.13
C HIS A 42 -23.96 -19.84 24.98
N GLN A 43 -24.50 -20.70 25.86
CA GLN A 43 -24.30 -22.15 25.77
C GLN A 43 -24.88 -22.76 24.48
N ARG A 44 -26.01 -22.24 23.97
CA ARG A 44 -26.58 -22.69 22.68
C ARG A 44 -25.69 -22.32 21.50
N LEU A 45 -25.08 -21.14 21.55
CA LEU A 45 -24.14 -20.67 20.54
C LEU A 45 -22.85 -21.52 20.56
N GLU A 46 -22.27 -21.78 21.74
CA GLU A 46 -21.05 -22.59 21.89
C GLU A 46 -21.23 -24.04 21.45
N ARG A 47 -22.40 -24.64 21.73
CA ARG A 47 -22.68 -26.05 21.38
C ARG A 47 -23.03 -26.24 19.90
N ASN A 48 -23.36 -25.17 19.17
CA ASN A 48 -23.75 -25.24 17.77
C ASN A 48 -22.69 -24.58 16.89
N ALA A 49 -21.85 -25.42 16.27
CA ALA A 49 -20.77 -24.97 15.39
C ALA A 49 -21.27 -24.07 14.24
N THR A 50 -22.43 -24.36 13.65
CA THR A 50 -23.00 -23.54 12.56
C THR A 50 -23.41 -22.16 13.04
N LEU A 51 -24.06 -22.07 14.21
CA LEU A 51 -24.45 -20.76 14.78
C LEU A 51 -23.21 -19.94 15.15
N LEU A 52 -22.19 -20.58 15.73
CA LEU A 52 -20.94 -19.90 16.07
C LEU A 52 -20.23 -19.37 14.82
N LEU A 53 -20.13 -20.18 13.76
CA LEU A 53 -19.52 -19.76 12.49
C LEU A 53 -20.26 -18.58 11.85
N ILE A 54 -21.59 -18.61 11.80
CA ILE A 54 -22.40 -17.51 11.25
C ILE A 54 -22.23 -16.24 12.09
N ALA A 55 -22.28 -16.37 13.42
CA ALA A 55 -22.12 -15.22 14.30
C ALA A 55 -20.72 -14.60 14.20
N SER A 56 -19.66 -15.43 14.17
CA SER A 56 -18.28 -14.95 13.98
C SER A 56 -18.09 -14.29 12.63
N PHE A 57 -18.64 -14.88 11.55
CA PHE A 57 -18.62 -14.27 10.22
C PHE A 57 -19.34 -12.92 10.20
N ALA A 58 -20.54 -12.84 10.78
CA ALA A 58 -21.28 -11.59 10.86
C ALA A 58 -20.48 -10.50 11.59
N VAL A 59 -19.85 -10.83 12.73
CA VAL A 59 -19.05 -9.87 13.52
C VAL A 59 -17.81 -9.40 12.76
N VAL A 60 -17.04 -10.30 12.13
CA VAL A 60 -15.82 -9.90 11.41
C VAL A 60 -16.13 -9.08 10.15
N THR A 61 -17.27 -9.35 9.49
CA THR A 61 -17.67 -8.61 8.28
C THR A 61 -18.08 -7.17 8.57
N VAL A 62 -18.55 -6.83 9.78
CA VAL A 62 -18.94 -5.45 10.13
C VAL A 62 -17.77 -4.47 9.92
N GLY A 63 -16.56 -4.81 10.36
CA GLY A 63 -15.39 -3.95 10.19
C GLY A 63 -15.10 -3.68 8.71
N GLY A 64 -15.05 -4.74 7.90
CA GLY A 64 -14.83 -4.60 6.46
C GLY A 64 -15.90 -3.78 5.74
N ILE A 65 -17.18 -3.96 6.09
CA ILE A 65 -18.27 -3.17 5.49
C ILE A 65 -18.15 -1.70 5.87
N VAL A 66 -17.85 -1.38 7.13
CA VAL A 66 -17.81 0.02 7.60
C VAL A 66 -16.56 0.75 7.08
N GLU A 67 -15.42 0.08 6.96
CA GLU A 67 -14.16 0.72 6.56
C GLU A 67 -13.98 0.76 5.02
N ILE A 68 -14.33 -0.30 4.30
CA ILE A 68 -14.03 -0.43 2.86
C ILE A 68 -15.19 0.09 2.01
N ALA A 69 -16.44 -0.29 2.34
CA ALA A 69 -17.56 -0.06 1.45
C ALA A 69 -17.79 1.45 1.20
N PRO A 70 -17.84 2.34 2.20
CA PRO A 70 -18.06 3.78 1.98
C PRO A 70 -17.05 4.42 1.03
N LEU A 71 -15.80 3.95 1.00
CA LEU A 71 -14.75 4.51 0.13
C LEU A 71 -15.07 4.36 -1.37
N PHE A 72 -15.93 3.42 -1.77
CA PHE A 72 -16.38 3.30 -3.17
C PHE A 72 -17.39 4.37 -3.60
N TRP A 73 -18.05 5.05 -2.66
CA TRP A 73 -19.11 6.03 -2.94
C TRP A 73 -18.78 7.45 -2.48
N LEU A 74 -17.76 7.62 -1.63
CA LEU A 74 -17.35 8.93 -1.12
C LEU A 74 -16.41 9.62 -2.12
N GLU A 75 -17.00 10.37 -3.06
CA GLU A 75 -16.26 11.21 -4.01
C GLU A 75 -15.36 12.23 -3.30
N ASN A 76 -15.77 12.73 -2.12
CA ASN A 76 -14.99 13.65 -1.29
C ASN A 76 -13.65 13.09 -0.76
N THR A 77 -13.37 11.79 -0.95
CA THR A 77 -12.08 11.19 -0.54
C THR A 77 -10.97 11.42 -1.55
N ILE A 78 -11.33 11.81 -2.78
CA ILE A 78 -10.38 12.12 -3.84
C ILE A 78 -10.40 13.64 -4.04
N GLU A 79 -9.26 14.27 -3.83
CA GLU A 79 -9.13 15.71 -4.05
C GLU A 79 -9.23 16.04 -5.54
N ASP A 80 -9.96 17.11 -5.89
CA ASP A 80 -9.98 17.64 -7.24
C ASP A 80 -8.60 18.22 -7.59
N VAL A 81 -7.89 17.57 -8.50
CA VAL A 81 -6.57 18.01 -8.99
C VAL A 81 -6.58 18.13 -10.51
N GLU A 82 -5.99 19.21 -11.01
CA GLU A 82 -5.76 19.37 -12.44
C GLU A 82 -4.43 18.68 -12.84
N GLY A 83 -4.40 18.09 -14.04
CA GLY A 83 -3.18 17.55 -14.65
C GLY A 83 -2.92 16.06 -14.45
N MET A 84 -3.69 15.37 -13.60
CA MET A 84 -3.57 13.90 -13.46
C MET A 84 -3.95 13.18 -14.75
N ARG A 85 -3.05 12.32 -15.22
CA ARG A 85 -3.25 11.43 -16.37
C ARG A 85 -2.83 10.00 -16.05
N PRO A 86 -3.31 8.99 -16.81
CA PRO A 86 -2.75 7.64 -16.76
C PRO A 86 -1.26 7.64 -17.09
N TYR A 87 -0.56 6.60 -16.63
CA TYR A 87 0.83 6.35 -16.98
C TYR A 87 0.99 6.22 -18.49
N SER A 88 2.06 6.77 -19.03
CA SER A 88 2.47 6.45 -20.40
C SER A 88 2.98 5.00 -20.45
N PRO A 89 3.01 4.34 -21.62
CA PRO A 89 3.33 2.92 -21.70
C PRO A 89 4.68 2.52 -21.09
N LEU A 90 5.73 3.34 -21.25
CA LEU A 90 7.04 3.09 -20.66
C LEU A 90 7.05 3.33 -19.14
N GLU A 91 6.35 4.37 -18.66
CA GLU A 91 6.16 4.62 -17.22
C GLU A 91 5.44 3.44 -16.55
N LEU A 92 4.42 2.89 -17.21
CA LEU A 92 3.66 1.76 -16.69
C LEU A 92 4.51 0.49 -16.65
N ALA A 93 5.31 0.23 -17.69
CA ALA A 93 6.27 -0.87 -17.67
C ALA A 93 7.32 -0.71 -16.56
N GLY A 94 7.80 0.52 -16.36
CA GLY A 94 8.73 0.87 -15.29
C GLY A 94 8.15 0.63 -13.90
N ARG A 95 6.87 0.94 -13.72
CA ARG A 95 6.12 0.64 -12.50
C ARG A 95 6.03 -0.86 -12.24
N GLU A 96 5.77 -1.67 -13.27
CA GLU A 96 5.77 -3.14 -13.11
C GLU A 96 7.16 -3.67 -12.73
N ILE A 97 8.23 -3.07 -13.26
CA ILE A 97 9.61 -3.39 -12.84
C ILE A 97 9.85 -2.97 -11.39
N TYR A 98 9.41 -1.77 -10.99
CA TYR A 98 9.49 -1.30 -9.60
C TYR A 98 8.82 -2.27 -8.62
N VAL A 99 7.65 -2.81 -9.00
CA VAL A 99 6.92 -3.83 -8.23
C VAL A 99 7.66 -5.16 -8.24
N ARG A 100 8.14 -5.63 -9.40
CA ARG A 100 8.89 -6.89 -9.55
C ARG A 100 10.14 -6.91 -8.68
N GLU A 101 10.89 -5.80 -8.67
CA GLU A 101 12.14 -5.66 -7.90
C GLU A 101 11.92 -5.44 -6.41
N GLY A 102 10.66 -5.28 -5.97
CA GLY A 102 10.33 -5.12 -4.56
C GLY A 102 10.80 -3.79 -3.98
N CYS A 103 10.94 -2.74 -4.80
CA CYS A 103 11.41 -1.42 -4.35
C CYS A 103 10.53 -0.86 -3.21
N TYR A 104 9.23 -1.17 -3.24
CA TYR A 104 8.24 -0.82 -2.20
C TYR A 104 8.57 -1.37 -0.80
N THR A 105 9.45 -2.38 -0.69
CA THR A 105 9.88 -2.93 0.60
C THR A 105 10.82 -1.99 1.36
N CYS A 106 11.46 -1.06 0.64
CA CYS A 106 12.43 -0.11 1.18
C CYS A 106 12.00 1.34 1.00
N HIS A 107 11.22 1.64 -0.03
CA HIS A 107 10.80 2.98 -0.39
C HIS A 107 9.29 3.13 -0.28
N SER A 108 8.84 4.23 0.32
CA SER A 108 7.44 4.62 0.30
C SER A 108 7.16 5.62 -0.80
N GLN A 109 5.91 5.65 -1.27
CA GLN A 109 5.40 6.70 -2.13
C GLN A 109 4.15 7.32 -1.49
N MET A 110 4.34 7.88 -0.29
CA MET A 110 3.28 8.57 0.45
C MET A 110 3.91 9.53 1.45
N ILE A 111 3.91 10.81 1.12
CA ILE A 111 4.42 11.88 2.00
C ILE A 111 3.29 12.27 2.95
N ARG A 112 3.58 12.23 4.25
CA ARG A 112 2.60 12.54 5.30
C ARG A 112 2.52 14.06 5.52
N PRO A 113 1.38 14.60 6.01
CA PRO A 113 1.17 16.04 6.18
C PRO A 113 1.85 16.59 7.45
N MET A 114 3.14 16.28 7.65
CA MET A 114 3.96 16.86 8.70
C MET A 114 4.98 17.81 8.08
N ARG A 115 5.24 18.92 8.76
CA ARG A 115 6.21 19.93 8.30
C ARG A 115 7.59 19.34 7.95
N ASP A 116 8.11 18.45 8.80
CA ASP A 116 9.35 17.69 8.56
C ASP A 116 9.34 16.99 7.20
N GLU A 117 8.28 16.23 6.93
CA GLU A 117 8.19 15.48 5.68
C GLU A 117 8.05 16.39 4.48
N VAL A 118 7.32 17.49 4.64
CA VAL A 118 7.14 18.47 3.57
C VAL A 118 8.45 19.18 3.23
N GLU A 119 9.22 19.58 4.24
CA GLU A 119 10.55 20.17 4.03
C GLU A 119 11.52 19.19 3.37
N ARG A 120 11.41 17.88 3.67
CA ARG A 120 12.29 16.84 3.12
C ARG A 120 11.92 16.40 1.72
N TYR A 121 10.64 16.11 1.48
CA TYR A 121 10.15 15.42 0.29
C TYR A 121 9.27 16.30 -0.62
N GLY A 122 8.79 17.45 -0.16
CA GLY A 122 7.87 18.32 -0.90
C GLY A 122 6.43 18.15 -0.45
N HIS A 123 5.47 18.67 -1.23
CA HIS A 123 4.05 18.65 -0.84
C HIS A 123 3.58 17.24 -0.44
N TYR A 124 2.79 17.14 0.62
CA TYR A 124 2.22 15.87 1.07
C TYR A 124 1.41 15.20 -0.04
N SER A 125 1.33 13.88 -0.01
CA SER A 125 0.63 13.12 -1.05
C SER A 125 -0.88 13.32 -0.96
N LEU A 126 -1.52 13.56 -2.09
CA LEU A 126 -2.98 13.59 -2.22
C LEU A 126 -3.50 12.22 -2.66
N ALA A 127 -4.75 11.89 -2.31
CA ALA A 127 -5.34 10.60 -2.70
C ALA A 127 -5.48 10.49 -4.22
N ALA A 128 -5.74 11.62 -4.90
CA ALA A 128 -5.87 11.70 -6.34
C ALA A 128 -4.61 11.24 -7.11
N GLU A 129 -3.42 11.35 -6.52
CA GLU A 129 -2.17 10.94 -7.18
C GLU A 129 -2.07 9.43 -7.36
N SER A 130 -2.70 8.66 -6.48
CA SER A 130 -2.70 7.20 -6.53
C SER A 130 -3.97 6.62 -7.13
N MET A 131 -4.84 7.44 -7.73
CA MET A 131 -6.13 6.99 -8.29
C MET A 131 -5.98 5.96 -9.42
N TYR A 132 -4.84 5.96 -10.12
CA TYR A 132 -4.54 5.01 -11.21
C TYR A 132 -3.56 3.90 -10.80
N ASP A 133 -3.18 3.83 -9.52
CA ASP A 133 -2.26 2.82 -9.02
C ASP A 133 -2.97 1.50 -8.71
N HIS A 134 -2.75 0.51 -9.58
CA HIS A 134 -3.25 -0.85 -9.37
C HIS A 134 -2.07 -1.83 -9.30
N PRO A 135 -1.62 -2.28 -8.10
CA PRO A 135 -2.02 -1.83 -6.76
C PRO A 135 -1.32 -0.52 -6.30
N HIS A 136 -1.86 0.15 -5.28
CA HIS A 136 -1.22 1.33 -4.68
C HIS A 136 0.25 1.08 -4.28
N GLN A 137 1.12 2.08 -4.44
CA GLN A 137 2.56 1.97 -4.08
C GLN A 137 2.92 2.69 -2.76
N TRP A 138 1.92 3.00 -1.93
CA TRP A 138 2.17 3.54 -0.60
C TRP A 138 3.00 2.54 0.21
N GLY A 139 4.14 2.99 0.74
CA GLY A 139 5.06 2.11 1.45
C GLY A 139 4.64 1.92 2.91
N SER A 140 4.98 0.77 3.47
CA SER A 140 4.83 0.48 4.91
C SER A 140 6.14 0.67 5.70
N LYS A 141 7.26 0.88 5.00
CA LYS A 141 8.60 1.01 5.57
C LYS A 141 9.44 2.01 4.76
N ARG A 142 10.38 2.68 5.44
CA ARG A 142 11.41 3.54 4.85
C ARG A 142 12.79 3.07 5.28
N THR A 143 13.37 2.15 4.52
CA THR A 143 14.81 1.85 4.59
C THR A 143 15.58 2.88 3.74
N GLY A 144 15.04 3.18 2.56
CA GLY A 144 15.43 4.32 1.74
C GLY A 144 14.44 5.49 1.88
N PRO A 145 14.71 6.64 1.24
CA PRO A 145 13.84 7.81 1.29
C PRO A 145 12.50 7.58 0.57
N ASP A 146 11.50 8.43 0.87
CA ASP A 146 10.25 8.46 0.11
C ASP A 146 10.49 8.93 -1.34
N LEU A 147 9.78 8.32 -2.30
CA LEU A 147 9.93 8.54 -3.73
C LEU A 147 8.74 9.27 -4.39
N ALA A 148 7.69 9.63 -3.64
CA ALA A 148 6.46 10.22 -4.20
C ALA A 148 6.67 11.54 -4.98
N ARG A 149 7.84 12.17 -4.83
CA ARG A 149 8.22 13.45 -5.44
C ARG A 149 9.64 13.42 -6.00
N ILE A 150 10.11 12.26 -6.45
CA ILE A 150 11.48 12.15 -6.99
C ILE A 150 11.60 12.70 -8.41
N GLY A 151 10.48 12.84 -9.14
CA GLY A 151 10.48 13.37 -10.49
C GLY A 151 11.19 14.71 -10.61
N GLY A 152 12.21 14.76 -11.47
CA GLY A 152 13.03 15.95 -11.70
C GLY A 152 14.00 16.33 -10.58
N ARG A 153 14.08 15.58 -9.47
CA ARG A 153 15.05 15.86 -8.38
C ARG A 153 16.48 15.44 -8.72
N TYR A 154 16.62 14.37 -9.50
CA TYR A 154 17.89 13.82 -9.95
C TYR A 154 17.88 13.65 -11.47
N SER A 155 19.05 13.70 -12.10
CA SER A 155 19.17 13.45 -13.53
C SER A 155 19.03 11.96 -13.83
N ASP A 156 18.75 11.62 -15.09
CA ASP A 156 18.65 10.22 -15.49
C ASP A 156 20.00 9.51 -15.31
N GLU A 157 21.12 10.19 -15.59
CA GLU A 157 22.46 9.63 -15.37
C GLU A 157 22.71 9.33 -13.89
N TRP A 158 22.24 10.19 -12.98
CA TRP A 158 22.30 9.90 -11.55
C TRP A 158 21.48 8.66 -11.20
N HIS A 159 20.29 8.50 -11.78
CA HIS A 159 19.49 7.30 -11.58
C HIS A 159 20.19 6.05 -12.14
N VAL A 160 20.82 6.11 -13.31
CA VAL A 160 21.60 5.00 -13.88
C VAL A 160 22.75 4.61 -12.95
N ASP A 161 23.56 5.58 -12.53
CA ASP A 161 24.72 5.35 -11.66
C ASP A 161 24.28 4.79 -10.31
N HIS A 162 23.24 5.38 -9.71
CA HIS A 162 22.70 4.96 -8.42
C HIS A 162 22.04 3.58 -8.50
N LEU A 163 21.26 3.25 -9.52
CA LEU A 163 20.65 1.93 -9.65
C LEU A 163 21.69 0.86 -9.98
N SER A 164 22.73 1.20 -10.75
CA SER A 164 23.80 0.27 -11.08
C SER A 164 24.68 -0.07 -9.88
N ASP A 165 25.08 0.94 -9.11
CA ASP A 165 25.86 0.79 -7.89
C ASP A 165 25.54 1.91 -6.88
N PRO A 166 24.54 1.73 -6.00
CA PRO A 166 24.13 2.77 -5.07
C PRO A 166 25.27 3.25 -4.18
N GLN A 167 26.19 2.35 -3.81
CA GLN A 167 27.34 2.65 -2.97
C GLN A 167 28.41 3.49 -3.68
N SER A 168 28.40 3.54 -5.01
CA SER A 168 29.32 4.39 -5.77
C SER A 168 28.96 5.88 -5.68
N VAL A 169 27.66 6.18 -5.57
CA VAL A 169 27.13 7.55 -5.50
C VAL A 169 26.82 7.97 -4.06
N VAL A 170 26.38 7.03 -3.23
CA VAL A 170 26.08 7.21 -1.80
C VAL A 170 26.77 6.10 -1.02
N PRO A 171 28.00 6.31 -0.52
CA PRO A 171 28.83 5.26 0.10
C PRO A 171 28.17 4.47 1.22
N GLU A 172 27.29 5.12 1.98
CA GLU A 172 26.56 4.53 3.11
C GLU A 172 25.24 3.84 2.69
N SER A 173 24.93 3.80 1.40
CA SER A 173 23.69 3.19 0.89
C SER A 173 23.63 1.70 1.21
N VAL A 174 22.48 1.27 1.74
CA VAL A 174 22.15 -0.14 1.96
C VAL A 174 21.33 -0.73 0.80
N MET A 175 21.08 0.05 -0.26
CA MET A 175 20.29 -0.38 -1.41
C MET A 175 21.05 -1.46 -2.21
N PRO A 176 20.37 -2.52 -2.70
CA PRO A 176 20.97 -3.51 -3.60
C PRO A 176 21.36 -2.91 -4.95
N LYS A 177 22.25 -3.58 -5.67
CA LYS A 177 22.65 -3.22 -7.04
C LYS A 177 21.68 -3.80 -8.06
N TYR A 178 21.25 -2.98 -9.00
CA TYR A 178 20.29 -3.32 -10.07
C TYR A 178 20.89 -3.11 -11.47
N ALA A 179 22.21 -3.23 -11.63
CA ALA A 179 22.90 -3.05 -12.91
C ALA A 179 22.34 -3.94 -14.05
N PHE A 180 21.77 -5.11 -13.73
CA PHE A 180 21.16 -6.02 -14.70
C PHE A 180 19.96 -5.43 -15.45
N LEU A 181 19.34 -4.36 -14.94
CA LEU A 181 18.25 -3.67 -15.63
C LEU A 181 18.69 -3.07 -16.96
N ALA A 182 19.97 -2.69 -17.09
CA ALA A 182 20.54 -2.18 -18.34
C ALA A 182 20.77 -3.29 -19.40
N ASP A 183 20.96 -4.53 -18.93
CA ASP A 183 21.20 -5.69 -19.80
C ASP A 183 19.90 -6.26 -20.39
N THR A 184 18.78 -6.07 -19.70
CA THR A 184 17.49 -6.64 -20.09
C THR A 184 16.73 -5.71 -21.02
N ARG A 185 16.45 -6.17 -22.24
CA ARG A 185 15.79 -5.37 -23.30
C ARG A 185 14.30 -5.61 -23.35
N LEU A 186 13.55 -4.52 -23.52
CA LEU A 186 12.10 -4.52 -23.66
C LEU A 186 11.71 -4.26 -25.11
N ASN A 187 10.71 -4.99 -25.60
CA ASN A 187 10.19 -4.88 -26.97
C ASN A 187 8.70 -4.45 -27.03
N GLY A 188 8.13 -4.16 -25.87
CA GLY A 188 6.74 -3.75 -25.70
C GLY A 188 5.69 -4.82 -26.01
N ALA A 189 6.04 -6.12 -25.99
CA ALA A 189 5.14 -7.19 -26.44
C ALA A 189 3.81 -7.28 -25.68
N HIS A 190 3.79 -6.98 -24.38
CA HIS A 190 2.60 -7.11 -23.51
C HIS A 190 2.02 -5.76 -23.07
N ILE A 191 2.47 -4.67 -23.67
CA ILE A 191 2.08 -3.33 -23.26
C ILE A 191 0.60 -3.05 -23.58
N GLU A 192 0.12 -3.53 -24.73
CA GLU A 192 -1.29 -3.45 -25.11
C GLU A 192 -2.20 -4.19 -24.11
N ASP A 193 -1.80 -5.40 -23.72
CA ASP A 193 -2.52 -6.19 -22.70
C ASP A 193 -2.52 -5.48 -21.34
N LEU A 194 -1.41 -4.85 -20.98
CA LEU A 194 -1.26 -4.14 -19.71
C LEU A 194 -2.14 -2.89 -19.64
N LEU A 195 -2.19 -2.08 -20.70
CA LEU A 195 -3.10 -0.94 -20.79
C LEU A 195 -4.56 -1.39 -20.80
N SER A 196 -4.88 -2.47 -21.53
CA SER A 196 -6.22 -3.06 -21.56
C SER A 196 -6.67 -3.53 -20.17
N ALA A 197 -5.76 -4.14 -19.41
CA ALA A 197 -6.03 -4.57 -18.03
C ALA A 197 -6.28 -3.37 -17.12
N HIS A 198 -5.45 -2.34 -17.16
CA HIS A 198 -5.67 -1.11 -16.37
C HIS A 198 -6.97 -0.40 -16.77
N ARG A 199 -7.30 -0.39 -18.06
CA ARG A 199 -8.57 0.14 -18.55
C ARG A 199 -9.76 -0.61 -17.95
N SER A 200 -9.67 -1.93 -17.85
CA SER A 200 -10.75 -2.75 -17.28
C SER A 200 -11.05 -2.46 -15.80
N VAL A 201 -10.06 -1.96 -15.05
CA VAL A 201 -10.21 -1.56 -13.64
C VAL A 201 -10.53 -0.08 -13.45
N GLY A 202 -10.77 0.67 -14.54
CA GLY A 202 -11.28 2.04 -14.50
C GLY A 202 -10.27 3.13 -14.85
N VAL A 203 -9.01 2.80 -15.19
CA VAL A 203 -8.04 3.79 -15.67
C VAL A 203 -8.49 4.31 -17.05
N PRO A 204 -8.55 5.63 -17.31
CA PRO A 204 -9.17 6.19 -18.50
C PRO A 204 -8.27 6.13 -19.76
N TYR A 205 -7.73 4.95 -20.08
CA TYR A 205 -7.12 4.71 -21.38
C TYR A 205 -8.20 4.66 -22.47
N THR A 206 -7.98 5.41 -23.56
CA THR A 206 -8.83 5.34 -24.75
C THR A 206 -8.50 4.09 -25.59
N GLU A 207 -9.39 3.71 -26.51
CA GLU A 207 -9.11 2.60 -27.44
C GLU A 207 -7.87 2.90 -28.30
N ASP A 208 -7.72 4.16 -28.71
CA ASP A 208 -6.57 4.62 -29.49
C ASP A 208 -5.26 4.50 -28.71
N MET A 209 -5.28 4.79 -27.40
CA MET A 209 -4.13 4.57 -26.51
C MET A 209 -3.72 3.09 -26.45
N VAL A 210 -4.70 2.18 -26.38
CA VAL A 210 -4.43 0.74 -26.35
C VAL A 210 -3.81 0.27 -27.68
N ILE A 211 -4.41 0.68 -28.81
CA ILE A 211 -3.93 0.30 -30.15
C ILE A 211 -2.52 0.88 -30.41
N ALA A 212 -2.28 2.13 -30.00
CA ALA A 212 -1.00 2.80 -30.16
C ALA A 212 0.05 2.39 -29.10
N ALA A 213 -0.32 1.64 -28.07
CA ALA A 213 0.47 1.47 -26.85
C ALA A 213 1.91 0.98 -27.11
N ARG A 214 2.08 0.01 -28.01
CA ARG A 214 3.41 -0.51 -28.37
C ARG A 214 4.23 0.50 -29.18
N ALA A 215 3.59 1.28 -30.04
CA ALA A 215 4.27 2.34 -30.77
C ALA A 215 4.72 3.43 -29.80
N ASP A 216 3.83 3.88 -28.92
CA ASP A 216 4.08 4.88 -27.88
C ASP A 216 5.21 4.45 -26.94
N PHE A 217 5.21 3.19 -26.50
CA PHE A 217 6.28 2.61 -25.71
C PHE A 217 7.66 2.79 -26.37
N LEU A 218 7.76 2.51 -27.68
CA LEU A 218 9.01 2.62 -28.43
C LEU A 218 9.39 4.08 -28.72
N VAL A 219 8.40 4.96 -28.90
CA VAL A 219 8.61 6.40 -29.11
C VAL A 219 9.25 7.02 -27.87
N GLN A 220 8.88 6.61 -26.65
CA GLN A 220 9.38 7.21 -25.42
C GLN A 220 10.90 7.14 -25.25
N THR A 221 11.56 6.11 -25.79
CA THR A 221 13.03 6.02 -25.82
C THR A 221 13.64 6.41 -27.17
N ASN A 222 12.82 6.77 -28.16
CA ASN A 222 13.26 7.10 -29.52
C ASN A 222 12.88 8.53 -29.91
N PRO A 223 13.83 9.48 -29.91
CA PRO A 223 13.56 10.89 -30.20
C PRO A 223 13.16 11.17 -31.66
N THR A 224 13.17 10.18 -32.55
CA THR A 224 12.72 10.32 -33.94
C THR A 224 11.33 9.73 -34.20
N GLY A 225 10.63 9.28 -33.15
CA GLY A 225 9.29 8.72 -33.24
C GLY A 225 8.18 9.77 -33.37
N ASP A 226 6.92 9.32 -33.33
CA ASP A 226 5.74 10.19 -33.28
C ASP A 226 5.53 10.76 -31.86
N ILE A 227 6.39 11.72 -31.49
CA ILE A 227 6.37 12.37 -30.17
C ILE A 227 5.08 13.17 -29.99
N ASP A 228 4.61 13.84 -31.04
CA ASP A 228 3.41 14.67 -30.99
C ASP A 228 2.18 13.80 -30.69
N GLY A 229 2.03 12.65 -31.37
CA GLY A 229 0.95 11.71 -31.09
C GLY A 229 1.02 11.12 -29.67
N LEU A 230 2.23 10.81 -29.18
CA LEU A 230 2.42 10.37 -27.80
C LEU A 230 1.97 11.46 -26.80
N LEU A 231 2.40 12.71 -26.99
CA LEU A 231 2.09 13.81 -26.07
C LEU A 231 0.62 14.22 -26.12
N GLU A 232 -0.06 14.04 -27.25
CA GLU A 232 -1.52 14.18 -27.35
C GLU A 232 -2.24 13.16 -26.45
N ARG A 233 -1.76 11.91 -26.43
CA ARG A 233 -2.32 10.84 -25.59
C ARG A 233 -1.89 10.96 -24.12
N TYR A 234 -0.64 11.35 -23.87
CA TYR A 234 -0.03 11.40 -22.55
C TYR A 234 0.66 12.76 -22.32
N PRO A 235 -0.11 13.83 -22.02
CA PRO A 235 0.46 15.15 -21.81
C PRO A 235 1.55 15.16 -20.74
N GLY A 236 2.72 15.71 -21.06
CA GLY A 236 3.86 15.78 -20.14
C GLY A 236 4.65 14.47 -19.98
N ALA A 237 4.33 13.41 -20.75
CA ALA A 237 5.19 12.24 -20.83
C ALA A 237 6.58 12.63 -21.34
N GLN A 238 7.60 12.10 -20.67
CA GLN A 238 8.99 12.39 -21.01
C GLN A 238 9.46 11.47 -22.13
N VAL A 239 10.15 12.05 -23.12
CA VAL A 239 10.71 11.32 -24.27
C VAL A 239 12.20 11.61 -24.39
N ARG A 240 13.02 10.59 -24.14
CA ARG A 240 14.47 10.63 -24.26
C ARG A 240 15.05 9.24 -24.03
N ASN A 241 16.34 9.08 -24.32
CA ASN A 241 17.08 7.91 -23.88
C ASN A 241 17.45 8.11 -22.40
N PHE A 242 16.90 7.30 -21.50
CA PHE A 242 17.06 7.49 -20.06
C PHE A 242 18.31 6.78 -19.54
N ASP A 243 18.71 5.65 -20.14
CA ASP A 243 19.90 4.90 -19.73
C ASP A 243 21.17 5.21 -20.54
N GLY A 244 21.04 5.93 -21.66
CA GLY A 244 22.13 6.29 -22.56
C GLY A 244 22.61 5.16 -23.49
N LEU A 245 21.95 4.00 -23.49
CA LEU A 245 22.28 2.83 -24.28
C LEU A 245 21.36 2.69 -25.50
N PRO A 246 21.77 1.96 -26.56
CA PRO A 246 20.90 1.73 -27.71
C PRO A 246 19.78 0.73 -27.39
N GLY A 247 18.57 1.04 -27.84
CA GLY A 247 17.35 0.23 -27.61
C GLY A 247 16.59 0.70 -26.37
N THR A 248 15.62 -0.10 -25.94
CA THR A 248 14.84 0.15 -24.72
C THR A 248 15.19 -0.92 -23.69
N SER A 249 15.71 -0.51 -22.54
CA SER A 249 16.02 -1.42 -21.43
C SER A 249 14.97 -1.36 -20.31
N GLU A 250 15.08 -2.25 -19.33
CA GLU A 250 14.33 -2.14 -18.08
C GLU A 250 14.79 -0.94 -17.25
N MET A 251 16.07 -0.54 -17.37
CA MET A 251 16.59 0.68 -16.75
C MET A 251 15.87 1.91 -17.29
N ASP A 252 15.67 2.00 -18.61
CA ASP A 252 14.91 3.10 -19.22
C ASP A 252 13.49 3.19 -18.65
N ALA A 253 12.80 2.05 -18.60
CA ALA A 253 11.43 1.98 -18.12
C ALA A 253 11.34 2.42 -16.65
N LEU A 254 12.20 1.89 -15.79
CA LEU A 254 12.20 2.24 -14.37
C LEU A 254 12.51 3.73 -14.16
N ILE A 255 13.46 4.30 -14.89
CA ILE A 255 13.78 5.73 -14.79
C ILE A 255 12.61 6.58 -15.30
N ALA A 256 11.97 6.21 -16.41
CA ALA A 256 10.79 6.90 -16.91
C ALA A 256 9.67 6.95 -15.86
N TYR A 257 9.42 5.83 -15.16
CA TYR A 257 8.49 5.78 -14.04
C TYR A 257 8.91 6.73 -12.91
N LEU A 258 10.15 6.63 -12.42
CA LEU A 258 10.65 7.47 -11.32
C LEU A 258 10.58 8.96 -11.66
N GLN A 259 10.88 9.33 -12.90
CA GLN A 259 10.88 10.72 -13.35
C GLN A 259 9.49 11.35 -13.43
N MET A 260 8.43 10.55 -13.53
CA MET A 260 7.05 11.02 -13.52
C MET A 260 6.50 11.19 -12.09
N LEU A 261 7.08 10.52 -11.09
CA LEU A 261 6.55 10.53 -9.73
C LEU A 261 6.47 11.94 -9.13
N GLY A 262 5.23 12.37 -8.88
CA GLY A 262 4.93 13.64 -8.24
C GLY A 262 4.98 14.86 -9.14
N THR A 263 5.02 14.67 -10.47
CA THR A 263 5.08 15.78 -11.44
C THR A 263 3.73 16.15 -12.03
N LEU A 264 2.69 15.31 -11.87
CA LEU A 264 1.41 15.47 -12.56
C LEU A 264 0.44 16.45 -11.89
N VAL A 265 0.55 16.63 -10.57
CA VAL A 265 -0.38 17.49 -9.81
C VAL A 265 0.13 18.93 -9.80
N ASP A 266 -0.73 19.86 -10.20
CA ASP A 266 -0.53 21.29 -9.94
C ASP A 266 -1.05 21.67 -8.55
N PHE A 267 -0.15 21.71 -7.57
CA PHE A 267 -0.48 22.07 -6.18
C PHE A 267 -0.99 23.51 -6.00
N SER A 268 -0.84 24.39 -7.00
CA SER A 268 -1.36 25.76 -6.90
C SER A 268 -2.88 25.83 -7.05
N THR A 269 -3.48 24.82 -7.67
CA THR A 269 -4.94 24.69 -7.84
C THR A 269 -5.61 24.02 -6.63
N PHE A 270 -4.82 23.35 -5.80
CA PHE A 270 -5.31 22.65 -4.62
C PHE A 270 -5.61 23.63 -3.46
N THR A 271 -6.84 23.58 -2.93
CA THR A 271 -7.22 24.32 -1.72
C THR A 271 -7.44 23.33 -0.57
N PRO A 272 -6.61 23.38 0.50
CA PRO A 272 -6.83 22.53 1.66
C PRO A 272 -8.19 22.83 2.30
N ASP A 273 -8.95 21.80 2.63
CA ASP A 273 -10.17 21.94 3.43
C ASP A 273 -9.79 22.44 4.84
N PRO A 274 -10.24 23.65 5.26
CA PRO A 274 -9.90 24.21 6.55
C PRO A 274 -10.48 23.43 7.74
N ASP A 275 -11.46 22.56 7.50
CA ASP A 275 -12.15 21.78 8.52
C ASP A 275 -11.62 20.34 8.65
N ARG A 276 -10.58 19.97 7.88
CA ARG A 276 -9.96 18.63 7.86
C ARG A 276 -8.66 18.53 8.66
#